data_AF-A0A4Q4CPX4-F1
#
_entry.id   AF-A0A4Q4CPX4-F1
#
_cell.length_a   1.000
_cell.length_b   1.000
_cell.length_c   1.000
_cell.angle_alpha   90.00
_cell.angle_beta   90.00
_cell.angle_gamma   90.00
#
_symmetry.space_group_name_H-M   'P 1'
#
loop_
_entity.id
_entity.type
_entity.pdbx_description
1 polymer ?
#
loop_
_entity_poly.entity_id
_entity_poly.type
_entity_poly.pdbx_seq_one_letter_code
_entity_poly.pdbx_strand_id
1 'polypeptide(L)'
;FAVADAAFNGQRTTALEELRWALDGGTAPVLVTSAFAGGARGLARYMSAPGRMSESDLAREVGVPPWKLRTLRNQSRSWSETGIGQAIRAIAQADADIKGAASDASYTLERLVLTVTDLRDDR
;
A
#
# COMPACT_ATOMS: atom_id res chain seq x y z
N PHE A 1 6.63 -2.00 5.44
CA PHE A 1 7.14 -3.25 4.82
C PHE A 1 7.63 -2.86 3.44
N ALA A 2 8.89 -3.15 3.12
CA ALA A 2 9.62 -2.51 2.02
C ALA A 2 8.86 -2.55 0.68
N VAL A 3 8.30 -3.70 0.31
CA VAL A 3 7.50 -3.88 -0.91
C VAL A 3 6.34 -2.88 -1.02
N ALA A 4 5.49 -2.83 0.00
CA ALA A 4 4.31 -1.98 0.02
C ALA A 4 4.71 -0.50 0.10
N ASP A 5 5.71 -0.16 0.92
CA ASP A 5 6.18 1.22 1.05
C ASP A 5 6.73 1.74 -0.28
N ALA A 6 7.51 0.94 -1.02
CA ALA A 6 8.01 1.28 -2.35
C ALA A 6 6.87 1.44 -3.38
N ALA A 7 5.92 0.50 -3.40
CA ALA A 7 4.76 0.54 -4.31
C ALA A 7 3.89 1.80 -4.08
N PHE A 8 3.55 2.11 -2.82
CA PHE A 8 2.79 3.32 -2.49
C PHE A 8 3.53 4.61 -2.77
N ASN A 9 4.86 4.58 -2.94
CA ASN A 9 5.68 5.70 -3.38
C ASN A 9 5.92 5.73 -4.91
N GLY A 10 5.35 4.79 -5.67
CA GLY A 10 5.51 4.71 -7.13
C GLY A 10 6.88 4.18 -7.57
N GLN A 11 7.66 3.60 -6.66
CA GLN A 11 8.98 3.05 -6.93
C GLN A 11 8.84 1.63 -7.49
N ARG A 12 8.29 1.50 -8.71
CA ARG A 12 7.91 0.22 -9.33
C ARG A 12 9.05 -0.80 -9.35
N THR A 13 10.22 -0.42 -9.85
CA THR A 13 11.39 -1.31 -9.91
C THR A 13 11.80 -1.79 -8.52
N THR A 14 11.97 -0.87 -7.57
CA THR A 14 12.32 -1.20 -6.18
C THR A 14 11.27 -2.11 -5.53
N ALA A 15 9.98 -1.85 -5.74
CA ALA A 15 8.92 -2.67 -5.18
C ALA A 15 8.96 -4.12 -5.70
N LEU A 16 9.24 -4.32 -6.99
CA LEU A 16 9.38 -5.65 -7.58
C LEU A 16 10.65 -6.37 -7.11
N GLU A 17 11.76 -5.65 -6.99
CA GLU A 17 13.01 -6.21 -6.44
C GLU A 17 12.81 -6.67 -4.99
N GLU A 18 12.24 -5.81 -4.15
CA GLU A 18 11.92 -6.13 -2.76
C GLU A 18 10.93 -7.29 -2.66
N LEU A 19 9.95 -7.36 -3.56
CA LEU A 19 9.01 -8.48 -3.61
C LEU A 19 9.75 -9.79 -3.88
N ARG A 20 10.64 -9.81 -4.88
CA ARG A 20 11.43 -10.99 -5.21
C ARG A 20 12.29 -11.42 -4.02
N TRP A 21 13.03 -10.49 -3.42
CA TRP A 21 13.83 -10.78 -2.23
C TRP A 21 13.00 -11.33 -1.07
N ALA A 22 11.81 -10.77 -0.82
CA ALA A 22 10.93 -11.25 0.23
C ALA A 22 10.43 -12.67 -0.03
N LEU A 23 10.03 -12.99 -1.26
CA LEU A 23 9.54 -14.32 -1.64
C LEU A 23 10.64 -15.37 -1.64
N ASP A 24 11.81 -15.05 -2.20
CA ASP A 24 13.00 -15.92 -2.17
C ASP A 24 13.45 -16.20 -0.73
N GLY A 25 13.28 -15.22 0.17
CA GLY A 25 13.51 -15.35 1.61
C GLY A 25 12.43 -16.10 2.38
N GLY A 26 11.39 -16.61 1.71
CA GLY A 26 10.32 -17.41 2.33
C GLY A 26 9.23 -16.58 3.03
N THR A 27 9.12 -15.29 2.75
CA THR A 27 8.02 -14.47 3.29
C THR A 27 6.69 -15.02 2.79
N ALA A 28 5.77 -15.33 3.71
CA ALA A 28 4.45 -15.80 3.35
C ALA A 28 3.69 -14.72 2.52
N PRO A 29 3.17 -15.05 1.32
CA PRO A 29 2.50 -14.09 0.44
C PRO A 29 1.38 -13.27 1.09
N VAL A 30 0.63 -13.90 2.02
CA VAL A 30 -0.45 -13.23 2.78
C VAL A 30 0.04 -12.08 3.66
N LEU A 31 1.31 -12.10 4.09
CA LEU A 31 1.89 -10.99 4.85
C LEU A 31 2.13 -9.78 3.94
N VAL A 32 2.43 -10.02 2.66
CA VAL A 32 2.60 -8.96 1.65
C VAL A 32 1.25 -8.27 1.42
N THR A 33 0.17 -9.01 1.13
CA THR A 33 -1.17 -8.39 0.96
C THR A 33 -1.64 -7.68 2.23
N SER A 34 -1.36 -8.24 3.40
CA SER A 34 -1.64 -7.60 4.69
C SER A 34 -0.92 -6.26 4.84
N ALA A 35 0.34 -6.17 4.41
CA ALA A 35 1.10 -4.93 4.41
C ALA A 35 0.54 -3.89 3.43
N PHE A 36 0.16 -4.31 2.22
CA PHE A 36 -0.52 -3.44 1.26
C PHE A 36 -1.84 -2.91 1.82
N ALA A 37 -2.67 -3.76 2.41
CA ALA A 37 -3.94 -3.38 3.01
C ALA A 37 -3.74 -2.39 4.17
N GLY A 38 -2.74 -2.61 5.01
CA GLY A 38 -2.37 -1.66 6.08
C GLY A 38 -1.93 -0.29 5.53
N GLY A 39 -1.10 -0.28 4.49
CA GLY A 39 -0.65 0.93 3.80
C GLY A 39 -1.82 1.72 3.21
N ALA A 40 -2.69 1.05 2.44
CA ALA A 40 -3.86 1.68 1.81
C ALA A 40 -4.81 2.27 2.85
N ARG A 41 -5.13 1.56 3.93
CA ARG A 41 -6.00 2.07 5.00
C ARG A 41 -5.39 3.29 5.70
N GLY A 42 -4.08 3.27 5.94
CA GLY A 42 -3.38 4.41 6.54
C GLY A 42 -3.44 5.65 5.65
N LEU A 43 -3.16 5.47 4.36
CA LEU A 43 -3.18 6.56 3.39
C LEU A 43 -4.60 7.10 3.15
N ALA A 44 -5.59 6.22 2.98
CA ALA A 44 -6.99 6.63 2.83
C ALA A 44 -7.49 7.42 4.04
N ARG A 45 -7.23 6.94 5.28
CA ARG A 45 -7.60 7.69 6.48
C ARG A 45 -6.91 9.04 6.57
N TYR A 46 -5.64 9.13 6.17
CA TYR A 46 -4.93 10.41 6.11
C TYR A 46 -5.56 11.37 5.10
N MET A 47 -5.92 10.89 3.91
CA MET A 47 -6.53 11.70 2.84
C MET A 47 -7.93 12.19 3.21
N SER A 48 -8.70 11.38 3.95
CA SER A 48 -10.05 11.72 4.40
C SER A 48 -10.09 12.46 5.75
N ALA A 49 -8.94 12.68 6.40
CA ALA A 49 -8.90 13.32 7.71
C ALA A 49 -9.35 14.80 7.63
N PRO A 50 -10.11 15.30 8.61
CA PRO A 50 -10.48 16.71 8.66
C PRO A 50 -9.27 17.65 8.64
N GLY A 51 -9.41 18.78 7.94
CA GLY A 51 -8.40 19.84 8.00
C GLY A 51 -8.28 20.45 9.41
N ARG A 52 -7.10 21.03 9.72
CA ARG A 52 -6.80 21.80 10.94
C ARG A 52 -6.65 21.01 12.25
N MET A 53 -6.41 19.71 12.20
CA MET A 53 -6.04 18.93 13.38
C MET A 53 -4.60 19.21 13.82
N SER A 54 -4.33 19.11 15.12
CA SER A 54 -2.96 19.03 15.63
C SER A 54 -2.28 17.76 15.11
N GLU A 55 -0.94 17.72 15.05
CA GLU A 55 -0.23 16.53 14.58
C GLU A 55 -0.53 15.29 15.45
N SER A 56 -0.66 15.48 16.76
CA SER A 56 -1.02 14.40 17.70
C SER A 56 -2.44 13.88 17.49
N ASP A 57 -3.40 14.77 17.21
CA ASP A 57 -4.78 14.35 16.98
C ASP A 57 -4.92 13.69 15.61
N LEU A 58 -4.22 14.21 14.60
CA LEU A 58 -4.18 13.60 13.27
C LEU A 58 -3.56 12.19 13.32
N ALA A 59 -2.48 11.99 14.09
CA ALA A 59 -1.87 10.67 14.28
C ALA A 59 -2.87 9.68 14.88
N ARG A 60 -3.64 10.12 15.88
CA ARG A 60 -4.69 9.32 16.53
C ARG A 60 -5.82 8.98 15.58
N GLU A 61 -6.31 9.97 14.82
CA GLU A 61 -7.37 9.81 13.83
C GLU A 61 -6.99 8.79 12.73
N VAL A 62 -5.79 8.94 12.19
CA VAL A 62 -5.26 8.04 11.17
C VAL A 62 -4.87 6.67 11.74
N GLY A 63 -4.70 6.57 13.07
CA GLY A 63 -4.32 5.34 13.76
C GLY A 63 -2.89 4.90 13.46
N VAL A 64 -1.95 5.87 13.40
CA VAL A 64 -0.52 5.61 13.17
C VAL A 64 0.35 6.37 14.18
N PRO A 65 1.59 5.91 14.45
CA PRO A 65 2.54 6.69 15.22
C PRO A 65 2.84 8.05 14.55
N PRO A 66 3.11 9.13 15.33
CA PRO A 66 3.31 10.48 14.78
C PRO A 66 4.37 10.54 13.67
N TRP A 67 5.49 9.84 13.83
CA TRP A 67 6.58 9.82 12.84
C TRP A 67 6.13 9.35 11.45
N LYS A 68 5.06 8.55 11.36
CA LYS A 68 4.55 8.01 10.09
C LYS A 68 3.70 9.02 9.30
N LEU A 69 3.22 10.10 9.95
CA LEU A 69 2.43 11.14 9.28
C LEU A 69 3.20 11.83 8.17
N ARG A 70 4.51 12.03 8.33
CA ARG A 70 5.35 12.61 7.27
C ARG A 70 5.36 11.74 6.01
N THR A 71 5.45 10.42 6.18
CA THR A 71 5.40 9.47 5.05
C THR A 71 4.05 9.51 4.35
N LEU A 72 2.95 9.48 5.12
CA LEU A 72 1.59 9.53 4.55
C LEU A 72 1.32 10.85 3.82
N ARG A 73 1.76 11.97 4.39
CA ARG A 73 1.70 13.30 3.77
C ARG A 73 2.45 13.37 2.44
N ASN A 74 3.61 12.72 2.35
CA ASN A 74 4.39 12.70 1.12
C ASN A 74 3.72 11.81 0.06
N GLN A 75 3.25 10.62 0.47
CA GLN A 75 2.52 9.72 -0.42
C GLN A 75 1.25 10.38 -0.97
N SER A 76 0.45 11.01 -0.12
CA SER A 76 -0.85 11.59 -0.50
C SER A 76 -0.80 12.64 -1.61
N ARG A 77 0.38 13.21 -1.90
CA ARG A 77 0.57 14.22 -2.96
C ARG A 77 0.49 13.65 -4.38
N SER A 78 0.50 12.33 -4.53
CA SER A 78 0.45 11.62 -5.81
C SER A 78 -0.69 10.59 -5.85
N TRP A 79 -1.67 10.74 -4.96
CA TRP A 79 -2.83 9.85 -4.88
C TRP A 79 -4.11 10.69 -4.90
N SER A 80 -5.00 10.36 -5.83
CA SER A 80 -6.39 10.82 -5.84
C SER A 80 -7.28 9.89 -5.01
N GLU A 81 -8.44 10.39 -4.57
CA GLU A 81 -9.45 9.57 -3.86
C GLU A 81 -9.91 8.38 -4.71
N THR A 82 -10.03 8.59 -6.03
CA THR A 82 -10.38 7.51 -6.96
C THR A 82 -9.26 6.47 -7.06
N GLY A 83 -8.00 6.91 -7.20
CA GLY A 83 -6.84 6.02 -7.26
C GLY A 83 -6.71 5.16 -6.00
N ILE A 84 -6.80 5.76 -4.80
CA ILE A 84 -6.71 4.99 -3.55
C ILE A 84 -7.89 4.02 -3.39
N GLY A 85 -9.09 4.41 -3.82
CA GLY A 85 -10.27 3.53 -3.83
C GLY A 85 -10.08 2.32 -4.75
N GLN A 86 -9.52 2.52 -5.93
CA GLN A 86 -9.17 1.44 -6.86
C GLN A 86 -8.07 0.54 -6.31
N ALA A 87 -7.06 1.11 -5.66
CA ALA A 87 -5.97 0.34 -5.04
C ALA A 87 -6.51 -0.56 -3.91
N ILE A 88 -7.40 -0.05 -3.06
CA ILE A 88 -8.05 -0.85 -2.01
C ILE A 88 -8.78 -2.07 -2.59
N ARG A 89 -9.49 -1.90 -3.71
CA ARG A 89 -10.19 -3.01 -4.39
C ARG A 89 -9.21 -4.03 -4.97
N ALA A 90 -8.15 -3.58 -5.65
CA ALA A 90 -7.10 -4.44 -6.18
C ALA A 90 -6.41 -5.26 -5.08
N ILE A 91 -6.10 -4.62 -3.95
CA ILE A 91 -5.52 -5.27 -2.78
C ILE A 91 -6.47 -6.32 -2.20
N ALA A 92 -7.76 -6.00 -2.08
CA ALA A 92 -8.76 -6.95 -1.57
C ALA A 92 -8.90 -8.17 -2.49
N GLN A 93 -8.85 -7.98 -3.81
CA GLN A 93 -8.86 -9.07 -4.78
C GLN A 93 -7.63 -9.96 -4.62
N ALA A 94 -6.42 -9.36 -4.60
CA ALA A 94 -5.18 -10.13 -4.43
C ALA A 94 -5.14 -10.89 -3.09
N ASP A 95 -5.68 -10.31 -2.02
CA ASP A 95 -5.79 -10.98 -0.72
C ASP A 95 -6.73 -12.20 -0.77
N ALA A 96 -7.85 -12.08 -1.48
CA ALA A 96 -8.77 -13.19 -1.71
C ALA A 96 -8.12 -14.29 -2.57
N ASP A 97 -7.42 -13.92 -3.63
CA ASP A 97 -6.73 -14.87 -4.53
C ASP A 97 -5.65 -15.67 -3.79
N ILE A 98 -4.82 -15.00 -2.97
CA ILE A 98 -3.78 -15.65 -2.17
C ILE A 98 -4.37 -16.59 -1.13
N LYS A 99 -5.48 -16.20 -0.47
CA LYS A 99 -6.17 -17.06 0.52
C LYS A 99 -6.94 -18.21 -0.12
N GLY A 100 -7.47 -18.00 -1.32
CA GLY A 100 -8.23 -18.98 -2.10
C GLY A 100 -7.37 -20.02 -2.81
N ALA A 101 -6.05 -20.04 -2.53
CA ALA A 101 -5.06 -20.90 -3.19
C ALA A 101 -5.01 -20.71 -4.72
N ALA A 102 -4.96 -19.44 -5.17
CA ALA A 102 -4.58 -19.14 -6.55
C ALA A 102 -3.29 -19.91 -6.91
N SER A 103 -3.24 -20.43 -8.14
CA SER A 103 -2.16 -21.32 -8.58
C SER A 103 -0.77 -20.65 -8.62
N ASP A 104 -0.71 -19.31 -8.57
CA ASP A 104 0.55 -18.57 -8.55
C ASP A 104 0.46 -17.29 -7.69
N ALA A 105 0.93 -17.40 -6.43
CA ALA A 105 0.97 -16.29 -5.48
C ALA A 105 2.00 -15.21 -5.86
N SER A 106 3.11 -15.61 -6.48
CA SER A 106 4.16 -14.68 -6.92
C SER A 106 3.62 -13.77 -8.03
N TYR A 107 3.02 -14.37 -9.05
CA TYR A 107 2.37 -13.63 -10.14
C TYR A 107 1.26 -12.70 -9.61
N THR A 108 0.46 -13.17 -8.65
CA THR A 108 -0.60 -12.37 -8.03
C THR A 108 -0.03 -11.12 -7.34
N LEU A 109 1.06 -11.27 -6.60
CA LEU A 109 1.72 -10.16 -5.92
C LEU A 109 2.44 -9.21 -6.88
N GLU A 110 3.08 -9.73 -7.93
CA GLU A 110 3.68 -8.90 -8.98
C GLU A 110 2.62 -8.03 -9.63
N ARG A 111 1.51 -8.64 -10.08
CA ARG A 111 0.36 -7.92 -10.63
C ARG A 111 -0.19 -6.87 -9.68
N LEU A 112 -0.26 -7.18 -8.38
CA LEU A 112 -0.68 -6.21 -7.36
C LEU A 112 0.27 -5.01 -7.29
N VAL A 113 1.60 -5.24 -7.25
CA VAL A 113 2.60 -4.17 -7.24
C VAL A 113 2.40 -3.26 -8.45
N LEU A 114 2.32 -3.83 -9.66
CA LEU A 114 2.14 -3.05 -10.88
C LEU A 114 0.86 -2.24 -10.86
N THR A 115 -0.24 -2.87 -10.45
CA THR A 115 -1.55 -2.21 -10.37
C THR A 115 -1.51 -1.03 -9.41
N VAL A 116 -0.97 -1.22 -8.20
CA VAL A 116 -0.90 -0.14 -7.20
C VAL A 116 0.00 1.01 -7.66
N THR A 117 1.11 0.72 -8.35
CA THR A 117 1.97 1.79 -8.87
C THR A 117 1.32 2.57 -10.00
N ASP A 118 0.57 1.89 -10.88
CA ASP A 118 -0.06 2.50 -12.06
C ASP A 118 -1.33 3.30 -11.71
N LEU A 119 -1.88 3.11 -10.50
CA LEU A 119 -3.03 3.85 -9.97
C LEU A 119 -2.68 5.19 -9.33
N ARG A 120 -1.39 5.52 -9.24
CA ARG A 120 -0.92 6.84 -8.78
C ARG A 120 -1.11 7.86 -9.89
N ASP A 121 -1.33 9.12 -9.50
CA ASP A 121 -1.44 10.19 -10.47
C ASP A 121 -0.04 10.48 -11.05
N ASP A 122 0.05 10.58 -12.39
CA ASP A 122 1.26 11.04 -13.08
C ASP A 122 1.60 12.46 -12.62
N ARG A 123 2.87 12.68 -12.24
CA ARG A 123 3.41 14.01 -11.96
C ARG A 123 4.41 14.41 -13.03
#